data_AF-A0A2A2Q8B0-F1
#
_entry.id   AF-A0A2A2Q8B0-F1
#
_cell.length_a   1.000
_cell.length_b   1.000
_cell.length_c   1.000
_cell.angle_alpha   90.00
_cell.angle_beta   90.00
_cell.angle_gamma   90.00
#
_symmetry.space_group_name_H-M   'P 1'
#
loop_
_entity.id
_entity.type
_entity.pdbx_description
1 polymer ?
#
loop_
_entity_poly.entity_id
_entity_poly.type
_entity_poly.pdbx_seq_one_letter_code
_entity_poly.pdbx_strand_id
1 'polypeptide(L)'
;MTNKLALLALVVSLPALSLQAADQKAAQPAPAAKQQKLLKVSTLKTSEANREFQANVQLLQAQRQAAIQLNSEIEKETNAAKKKELKTQLDALMAKLNENNEKMRKAYGFSLDRNYTLEVETSHVYMLVTDEEAAKIEAAQKAAPAKK
;
A
#
# COMPACT_ATOMS: atom_id res chain seq x y z
N MET A 1 -31.11 -29.76 16.14
CA MET A 1 -31.48 -29.37 17.52
C MET A 1 -30.32 -28.59 18.12
N THR A 2 -30.57 -27.31 18.46
CA THR A 2 -30.05 -26.57 19.64
C THR A 2 -28.51 -26.41 19.74
N ASN A 3 -27.85 -25.26 19.96
CA ASN A 3 -28.24 -23.89 20.33
C ASN A 3 -26.98 -22.99 20.40
N LYS A 4 -27.22 -21.68 20.53
CA LYS A 4 -26.48 -20.66 21.33
C LYS A 4 -25.31 -19.86 20.73
N LEU A 5 -25.62 -18.56 20.56
CA LEU A 5 -24.81 -17.36 20.83
C LEU A 5 -23.75 -17.53 21.93
N ALA A 6 -22.58 -16.92 21.72
CA ALA A 6 -21.86 -16.08 22.71
C ALA A 6 -20.77 -15.27 21.96
N LEU A 7 -20.90 -13.95 21.81
CA LEU A 7 -20.53 -12.86 22.74
C LEU A 7 -19.04 -12.50 22.70
N LEU A 8 -18.77 -11.25 22.30
CA LEU A 8 -17.49 -10.54 22.42
C LEU A 8 -16.95 -10.63 23.85
N ALA A 9 -15.66 -10.90 24.01
CA ALA A 9 -14.91 -10.64 25.23
C ALA A 9 -13.82 -9.59 24.96
N LEU A 10 -14.13 -8.36 25.36
CA LEU A 10 -13.20 -7.24 25.54
C LEU A 10 -12.33 -7.56 26.77
N VAL A 11 -11.04 -7.82 26.59
CA VAL A 11 -10.14 -8.06 27.73
C VAL A 11 -9.63 -6.72 28.25
N VAL A 12 -10.30 -6.18 29.27
CA VAL A 12 -9.75 -5.17 30.16
C VAL A 12 -8.94 -5.92 31.23
N SER A 13 -7.62 -5.81 31.19
CA SER A 13 -6.75 -6.43 32.20
C SER A 13 -6.41 -5.40 33.27
N LEU A 14 -7.06 -5.50 34.44
CA LEU A 14 -6.56 -4.95 35.70
C LEU A 14 -5.52 -5.92 36.27
N PRO A 15 -4.32 -5.48 36.68
CA PRO A 15 -3.40 -6.39 37.35
C PRO A 15 -3.81 -6.55 38.82
N ALA A 16 -4.21 -7.79 39.17
CA ALA A 16 -4.24 -8.25 40.54
C ALA A 16 -2.80 -8.40 41.05
N LEU A 17 -2.55 -7.86 42.25
CA LEU A 17 -1.29 -8.00 42.98
C LEU A 17 -1.12 -9.47 43.37
N SER A 18 -0.05 -10.12 42.92
CA SER A 18 0.38 -11.43 43.41
C SER A 18 1.89 -11.40 43.58
N LEU A 19 2.31 -11.50 44.83
CA LEU A 19 3.69 -11.52 45.28
C LEU A 19 4.17 -12.98 45.25
N GLN A 20 5.07 -13.33 44.33
CA GLN A 20 5.87 -14.54 44.47
C GLN A 20 7.24 -14.33 43.81
N ALA A 21 8.28 -14.43 44.64
CA ALA A 21 9.67 -14.33 44.23
C ALA A 21 10.21 -15.73 43.90
N ALA A 22 10.76 -15.91 42.70
CA ALA A 22 11.90 -16.78 42.38
C ALA A 22 12.34 -16.60 40.92
N ASP A 23 13.66 -16.59 40.72
CA ASP A 23 14.41 -16.65 39.46
C ASP A 23 14.36 -15.44 38.51
N GLN A 24 15.08 -14.40 38.90
CA GLN A 24 15.65 -13.44 37.94
C GLN A 24 16.77 -14.11 37.12
N LYS A 25 16.39 -14.89 36.11
CA LYS A 25 17.23 -14.96 34.91
C LYS A 25 17.04 -13.64 34.20
N ALA A 26 18.02 -12.75 34.34
CA ALA A 26 18.03 -11.43 33.70
C ALA A 26 17.64 -11.58 32.22
N ALA A 27 16.40 -11.20 31.90
CA ALA A 27 15.96 -11.05 30.54
C ALA A 27 16.86 -9.95 29.95
N GLN A 28 17.69 -10.33 28.99
CA GLN A 28 18.45 -9.34 28.22
C GLN A 28 17.46 -8.30 27.69
N PRO A 29 17.71 -6.99 27.88
CA PRO A 29 16.83 -5.97 27.36
C PRO A 29 16.69 -6.18 25.86
N ALA A 30 15.45 -6.31 25.39
CA ALA A 30 15.16 -6.35 23.96
C ALA A 30 15.87 -5.16 23.31
N PRO A 31 16.61 -5.35 22.21
CA PRO A 31 17.34 -4.26 21.57
C PRO A 31 16.38 -3.13 21.28
N ALA A 32 16.71 -1.92 21.76
CA ALA A 32 15.90 -0.73 21.56
C ALA A 32 15.53 -0.60 20.08
N ALA A 33 14.22 -0.58 19.80
CA ALA A 33 13.72 -0.44 18.44
C ALA A 33 14.29 0.85 17.85
N LYS A 34 15.13 0.71 16.81
CA LYS A 34 15.72 1.87 16.12
C LYS A 34 14.58 2.72 15.58
N GLN A 35 14.57 4.01 15.93
CA GLN A 35 13.58 4.98 15.44
C GLN A 35 13.56 5.00 13.92
N GLN A 36 12.37 4.81 13.34
CA GLN A 36 12.15 4.89 11.91
C GLN A 36 11.92 6.35 11.49
N LYS A 37 12.43 6.74 10.32
CA LYS A 37 12.27 8.09 9.75
C LYS A 37 11.69 8.00 8.34
N LEU A 38 10.72 8.85 8.03
CA LEU A 38 10.18 9.01 6.68
C LEU A 38 11.13 9.88 5.84
N LEU A 39 11.45 9.41 4.64
CA LEU A 39 12.24 10.14 3.66
C LEU A 39 11.36 10.49 2.46
N LYS A 40 11.28 11.77 2.10
CA LYS A 40 10.60 12.20 0.88
C LYS A 40 11.44 11.81 -0.34
N VAL A 41 10.90 10.95 -1.19
CA VAL A 41 11.57 10.44 -2.40
C VAL A 41 11.10 11.12 -3.69
N SER A 42 9.86 11.63 -3.72
CA SER A 42 9.29 12.35 -4.86
C SER A 42 8.11 13.22 -4.45
N THR A 43 7.78 14.21 -5.27
CA THR A 43 6.58 15.05 -5.16
C THR A 43 5.83 14.99 -6.49
N LEU A 44 4.58 14.50 -6.45
CA LEU A 44 3.71 14.36 -7.63
C LEU A 44 2.90 15.65 -7.79
N LYS A 45 3.34 16.54 -8.68
CA LYS A 45 2.83 17.92 -8.76
C LYS A 45 1.45 18.07 -9.40
N THR A 46 0.95 17.05 -10.09
CA THR A 46 -0.34 17.09 -10.80
C THR A 46 -1.16 15.85 -10.48
N SER A 47 -2.49 15.97 -10.59
CA SER A 47 -3.41 14.85 -10.45
C SER A 47 -3.14 13.75 -11.48
N GLU A 48 -2.77 14.13 -12.70
CA GLU A 48 -2.39 13.20 -13.77
C GLU A 48 -1.11 12.42 -13.42
N ALA A 49 -0.06 13.08 -12.93
CA ALA A 49 1.17 12.41 -12.50
C ALA A 49 0.91 11.47 -11.32
N ASN A 50 0.01 11.84 -10.40
CA ASN A 50 -0.41 10.97 -9.30
C ASN A 50 -1.16 9.73 -9.81
N ARG A 51 -2.09 9.91 -10.75
CA ARG A 51 -2.82 8.80 -11.39
C ARG A 51 -1.88 7.84 -12.12
N GLU A 52 -0.94 8.38 -12.89
CA GLU A 52 0.07 7.57 -13.59
C GLU A 52 0.93 6.78 -12.62
N PHE A 53 1.45 7.43 -11.57
CA PHE A 53 2.20 6.76 -10.52
C PHE A 53 1.40 5.60 -9.89
N GLN A 54 0.15 5.85 -9.52
CA GLN A 54 -0.72 4.81 -8.94
C GLN A 54 -0.97 3.65 -9.90
N ALA A 55 -1.23 3.93 -11.18
CA ALA A 55 -1.40 2.90 -12.21
C ALA A 55 -0.13 2.05 -12.35
N ASN A 56 1.04 2.68 -12.35
CA ASN A 56 2.32 1.97 -12.42
C ASN A 56 2.59 1.12 -11.18
N VAL A 57 2.25 1.60 -9.98
CA VAL A 57 2.33 0.80 -8.75
C VAL A 57 1.42 -0.42 -8.83
N GLN A 58 0.18 -0.26 -9.28
CA GLN A 58 -0.76 -1.37 -9.46
C GLN A 58 -0.25 -2.39 -10.48
N LEU A 59 0.30 -1.93 -11.61
CA LEU A 59 0.91 -2.79 -12.61
C LEU A 59 2.04 -3.64 -12.02
N LEU A 60 2.97 -3.02 -11.29
CA LEU A 60 4.07 -3.72 -10.65
C LEU A 60 3.60 -4.77 -9.62
N GLN A 61 2.58 -4.43 -8.82
CA GLN A 61 1.98 -5.36 -7.86
C GLN A 61 1.30 -6.54 -8.58
N ALA A 62 0.56 -6.28 -9.66
CA ALA A 62 -0.08 -7.32 -10.46
C ALA A 62 0.95 -8.26 -11.10
N GLN A 63 2.05 -7.71 -11.65
CA GLN A 63 3.15 -8.50 -12.20
C GLN A 63 3.82 -9.39 -11.13
N ARG A 64 4.06 -8.85 -9.93
CA ARG A 64 4.57 -9.64 -8.79
C ARG A 64 3.62 -10.79 -8.43
N GLN A 65 2.31 -10.50 -8.36
CA GLN A 65 1.32 -11.52 -8.02
C GLN A 65 1.23 -12.62 -9.08
N ALA A 66 1.31 -12.26 -10.36
CA ALA A 66 1.36 -13.22 -11.47
C ALA A 66 2.62 -14.10 -11.41
N ALA A 67 3.77 -13.53 -11.04
CA ALA A 67 5.01 -14.31 -10.86
C ALA A 67 4.90 -15.34 -9.72
N ILE A 68 4.23 -14.96 -8.62
CA ILE A 68 3.93 -15.90 -7.52
C ILE A 68 3.02 -17.04 -7.99
N GLN A 69 1.99 -16.72 -8.78
CA GLN A 69 1.07 -17.73 -9.32
C GLN A 69 1.78 -18.70 -10.27
N LEU A 70 2.56 -18.19 -11.23
CA LEU A 70 3.36 -19.01 -12.15
C LEU A 70 4.33 -19.92 -11.40
N ASN A 71 5.00 -19.42 -10.35
CA ASN A 71 5.85 -20.25 -9.51
C ASN A 71 5.08 -21.40 -8.85
N SER A 72 3.89 -21.12 -8.31
CA SER A 72 3.04 -22.17 -7.72
C SER A 72 2.59 -23.21 -8.75
N GLU A 73 2.32 -22.79 -9.99
CA GLU A 73 1.96 -23.71 -11.08
C GLU A 73 3.15 -24.58 -11.51
N ILE A 74 4.35 -24.01 -11.61
CA ILE A 74 5.60 -24.74 -11.91
C ILE A 74 5.89 -25.83 -10.87
N GLU A 75 5.63 -25.53 -9.60
CA GLU A 75 5.82 -26.49 -8.50
C GLU A 75 4.86 -27.68 -8.60
N LYS A 76 3.60 -27.43 -8.99
CA LYS A 76 2.55 -28.45 -9.12
C LYS A 76 2.61 -29.21 -10.44
N GLU A 77 3.25 -28.67 -11.47
CA GLU A 77 3.29 -29.27 -12.80
C GLU A 77 4.22 -30.49 -12.86
N THR A 78 3.67 -31.61 -13.32
CA THR A 78 4.37 -32.90 -13.46
C THR A 78 4.90 -33.13 -14.87
N ASN A 79 4.32 -32.48 -15.88
CA ASN A 79 4.78 -32.58 -17.26
C ASN A 79 6.02 -31.70 -17.49
N ALA A 80 7.12 -32.33 -17.90
CA ALA A 80 8.40 -31.64 -18.10
C ALA A 80 8.36 -30.55 -19.19
N ALA A 81 7.63 -30.78 -20.29
CA ALA A 81 7.53 -29.80 -21.38
C ALA A 81 6.73 -28.58 -20.93
N LYS A 82 5.58 -28.78 -20.28
CA LYS A 82 4.75 -27.70 -19.74
C LYS A 82 5.46 -26.95 -18.61
N LYS A 83 6.19 -27.65 -17.76
CA LYS A 83 7.03 -27.03 -16.72
C LYS A 83 8.11 -26.13 -17.33
N LYS A 84 8.73 -26.55 -18.43
CA LYS A 84 9.70 -25.72 -19.17
C LYS A 84 9.05 -24.48 -19.75
N GLU A 85 7.86 -24.62 -20.33
CA GLU A 85 7.10 -23.47 -20.86
C GLU A 85 6.75 -22.45 -19.77
N LEU A 86 6.20 -22.91 -18.64
CA LEU A 86 5.86 -22.06 -17.50
C LEU A 86 7.09 -21.33 -16.94
N LYS A 87 8.25 -22.00 -16.88
CA LYS A 87 9.52 -21.36 -16.50
C LYS A 87 9.92 -20.24 -17.46
N THR A 88 9.81 -20.46 -18.77
CA THR A 88 10.07 -19.41 -19.76
C THR A 88 9.13 -18.21 -19.58
N GLN A 89 7.85 -18.46 -19.32
CA GLN A 89 6.88 -17.38 -19.06
C GLN A 89 7.23 -16.61 -17.78
N LEU A 90 7.63 -17.31 -16.72
CA LEU A 90 8.08 -16.70 -15.47
C LEU A 90 9.33 -15.84 -15.69
N ASP A 91 10.34 -16.35 -16.41
CA ASP A 91 11.58 -15.62 -16.67
C ASP A 91 11.31 -14.32 -17.43
N ALA A 92 10.45 -14.38 -18.46
CA ALA A 92 10.02 -13.21 -19.22
C ALA A 92 9.27 -12.19 -18.34
N LEU A 93 8.36 -12.67 -17.48
CA LEU A 93 7.62 -11.82 -16.55
C LEU A 93 8.55 -11.16 -15.52
N MET A 94 9.51 -11.91 -14.96
CA MET A 94 10.49 -11.39 -14.01
C MET A 94 11.41 -10.34 -14.65
N ALA A 95 11.86 -10.56 -15.89
CA ALA A 95 12.62 -9.57 -16.63
C ALA A 95 11.81 -8.26 -16.81
N LYS A 96 10.54 -8.38 -17.17
CA LYS A 96 9.64 -7.22 -17.34
C LYS A 96 9.38 -6.49 -16.02
N LEU A 97 9.13 -7.24 -14.95
CA LEU A 97 8.93 -6.71 -13.60
C LEU A 97 10.15 -5.92 -13.14
N ASN A 98 11.35 -6.46 -13.33
CA ASN A 98 12.60 -5.79 -12.98
C ASN A 98 12.84 -4.53 -13.81
N GLU A 99 12.60 -4.60 -15.12
CA GLU A 99 12.69 -3.43 -16.02
C GLU A 99 11.77 -2.30 -15.55
N ASN A 100 10.50 -2.62 -15.26
CA ASN A 100 9.51 -1.64 -14.83
C ASN A 100 9.81 -1.10 -13.42
N ASN A 101 10.26 -1.95 -12.50
CA ASN A 101 10.64 -1.53 -11.15
C ASN A 101 11.83 -0.56 -11.19
N GLU A 102 12.79 -0.80 -12.08
CA GLU A 102 13.93 0.11 -12.29
C GLU A 102 13.51 1.45 -12.89
N LYS A 103 12.54 1.47 -13.80
CA LYS A 103 11.93 2.71 -14.30
C LYS A 103 11.25 3.50 -13.19
N MET A 104 10.48 2.82 -12.32
CA MET A 104 9.83 3.45 -11.18
C MET A 104 10.84 4.01 -10.17
N ARG A 105 11.95 3.31 -9.94
CA ARG A 105 13.02 3.77 -9.07
C ARG A 105 13.66 5.05 -9.61
N LYS A 106 13.91 5.11 -10.92
CA LYS A 106 14.50 6.30 -11.58
C LYS A 106 13.55 7.49 -11.62
N ALA A 107 12.27 7.26 -11.92
CA ALA A 107 11.29 8.32 -12.10
C ALA A 107 10.76 8.88 -10.77
N TYR A 108 10.57 8.01 -9.77
CA TYR A 108 9.84 8.37 -8.54
C TYR A 108 10.58 8.00 -7.25
N GLY A 109 11.74 7.35 -7.32
CA GLY A 109 12.41 6.78 -6.13
C GLY A 109 11.62 5.62 -5.50
N PHE A 110 10.68 5.03 -6.25
CA PHE A 110 9.81 3.94 -5.81
C PHE A 110 10.38 2.57 -6.21
N SER A 111 10.24 1.57 -5.34
CA SER A 111 10.60 0.19 -5.64
C SER A 111 9.79 -0.83 -4.84
N LEU A 112 9.58 -2.03 -5.38
CA LEU A 112 8.78 -3.06 -4.71
C LEU A 112 9.44 -3.72 -3.48
N ASP A 113 10.68 -3.37 -3.15
CA ASP A 113 11.45 -3.88 -2.00
C ASP A 113 11.38 -2.97 -0.76
N ARG A 114 10.64 -1.85 -0.83
CA ARG A 114 10.52 -0.87 0.24
C ARG A 114 9.06 -0.60 0.60
N ASN A 115 8.83 -0.14 1.82
CA ASN A 115 7.53 0.32 2.29
C ASN A 115 7.44 1.84 2.08
N TYR A 116 6.36 2.29 1.43
CA TYR A 116 6.09 3.70 1.16
C TYR A 116 4.79 4.14 1.82
N THR A 117 4.73 5.41 2.22
CA THR A 117 3.51 6.11 2.58
C THR A 117 3.35 7.31 1.66
N LEU A 118 2.10 7.69 1.36
CA LEU A 118 1.79 8.85 0.55
C LEU A 118 1.16 9.92 1.44
N GLU A 119 1.71 11.13 1.39
CA GLU A 119 1.18 12.31 2.07
C GLU A 119 0.53 13.22 1.01
N VAL A 120 -0.71 13.67 1.27
CA VAL A 120 -1.47 14.49 0.32
C VAL A 120 -1.20 15.96 0.60
N GLU A 121 -0.39 16.60 -0.24
CA GLU A 121 -0.07 18.03 -0.12
C GLU A 121 -1.18 18.94 -0.70
N THR A 122 -1.81 18.55 -1.82
CA THR A 122 -2.84 19.35 -2.51
C THR A 122 -4.03 18.48 -2.92
N SER A 123 -5.25 18.96 -2.68
CA SER A 123 -6.50 18.28 -3.06
C SER A 123 -7.46 19.25 -3.75
N HIS A 124 -8.10 18.79 -4.83
CA HIS A 124 -9.15 19.52 -5.53
C HIS A 124 -10.48 18.78 -5.36
N VAL A 125 -11.53 19.50 -5.00
CA VAL A 125 -12.90 18.98 -4.91
C VAL A 125 -13.72 19.65 -6.00
N TYR A 126 -14.36 18.84 -6.85
CA TYR A 126 -15.16 19.32 -7.97
C TYR A 126 -16.65 19.07 -7.71
N MET A 127 -17.49 19.98 -8.15
CA MET A 127 -18.94 19.84 -8.18
C MET A 127 -19.39 19.75 -9.63
N LEU A 128 -20.23 18.76 -9.95
CA LEU A 128 -20.87 18.70 -11.26
C LEU A 128 -21.99 19.73 -11.28
N VAL A 129 -21.91 20.66 -12.23
CA VAL A 129 -22.88 21.74 -12.43
C VAL A 129 -23.10 21.94 -13.92
N THR A 130 -24.29 22.41 -14.30
CA THR A 130 -24.55 22.92 -15.65
C THR A 130 -23.86 24.27 -15.87
N ASP A 131 -23.68 24.69 -17.13
CA ASP A 131 -23.09 26.00 -17.45
C ASP A 131 -23.91 27.16 -16.83
N GLU A 132 -25.23 27.02 -16.80
CA GLU A 132 -26.14 27.98 -16.18
C GLU A 132 -25.93 28.08 -14.66
N GLU A 133 -25.74 26.95 -13.99
CA GLU A 133 -25.44 26.90 -12.56
C GLU A 133 -24.03 27.41 -12.26
N ALA A 134 -23.05 27.06 -13.09
CA ALA A 134 -21.68 27.57 -12.98
C ALA A 134 -21.67 29.11 -13.06
N ALA A 135 -22.35 29.70 -14.05
CA ALA A 135 -22.44 31.14 -14.20
C ALA A 135 -23.10 31.81 -12.98
N LYS A 136 -24.17 31.22 -12.43
CA LYS A 136 -24.82 31.71 -11.21
C LYS A 136 -23.88 31.63 -10.00
N ILE A 137 -23.16 30.53 -9.82
CA ILE A 137 -22.22 30.32 -8.71
C ILE A 137 -21.03 31.26 -8.83
N GLU A 138 -20.44 31.43 -10.01
CA GLU A 138 -19.32 32.35 -10.24
C GLU A 138 -19.71 33.81 -10.01
N ALA A 139 -20.89 34.22 -10.48
CA ALA A 139 -21.41 35.55 -10.24
C ALA A 139 -21.62 35.80 -8.73
N ALA A 140 -22.16 34.81 -8.01
CA ALA A 140 -22.33 34.87 -6.56
C ALA A 140 -20.99 34.93 -5.80
N GLN A 141 -19.97 34.19 -6.26
CA GLN A 141 -18.62 34.22 -5.67
C GLN A 141 -17.90 35.55 -5.89
N LYS A 142 -18.03 36.15 -7.08
CA LYS A 142 -17.46 37.48 -7.38
C LYS A 142 -18.13 38.61 -6.60
N ALA A 143 -19.41 38.46 -6.27
CA ALA A 143 -20.17 39.42 -5.47
C ALA A 143 -19.94 39.25 -3.95
N ALA A 144 -19.34 38.15 -3.49
CA ALA A 144 -19.06 37.92 -2.08
C ALA A 144 -17.77 38.67 -1.65
N PRO A 145 -17.78 39.44 -0.55
CA PRO A 145 -16.56 40.05 -0.04
C PRO A 145 -15.58 38.95 0.40
N ALA A 146 -14.30 39.11 0.04
CA ALA A 146 -13.24 38.17 0.37
C ALA A 146 -13.22 37.91 1.89
N LYS A 147 -13.58 36.69 2.29
CA LYS A 147 -13.41 36.25 3.68
C LYS A 147 -11.91 36.11 3.93
N LYS A 148 -11.36 37.03 4.73
CA LYS A 148 -9.99 36.94 5.30
C LYS A 148 -9.95 35.88 6.39
#